data_AF-A0A1I4DMS5-F1
#
_entry.id   AF-A0A1I4DMS5-F1
#
_cell.length_a   1.000
_cell.length_b   1.000
_cell.length_c   1.000
_cell.angle_alpha   90.00
_cell.angle_beta   90.00
_cell.angle_gamma   90.00
#
_symmetry.space_group_name_H-M   'P 1'
#
loop_
_entity.id
_entity.type
_entity.pdbx_description
1 polymer ?
#
loop_
_entity_poly.entity_id
_entity_poly.type
_entity_poly.pdbx_seq_one_letter_code
_entity_poly.pdbx_strand_id
1 'polypeptide(L)'
;MVNTYLSYQLITRDLAKSIDRVEAQPGVQRDTAYYLANIGKVKSIDDFLKDDRLYRYAMKAHGLEAMSYAKAFIKKALTEGVSDPNSFANKLTDKRYAEFVKSFNFAAMGEMTTVYTKAQHEAVSNYLNQVSLEGGNPQSKAVQDESNYYLANISKVKSIDEFMANDRLYAFAMKAYGIESSIDNKEMMRKVLEGGIRDPNSFANSMIDRKYATFAAAFDFEANGENATTYNPAQQPAVAKYMRQTLEEDAGVQNEGVRLALYFERKAPGINNFYDILADPALAKVVRTALGLPDSFAASDIDRQAKLFDEKLNIDDFTDPEKLGKFLTRFTSLWEVSNSTSSQPSIAILYQPVELGISTNTLLAIQQMKR
;
A
#
# COMPACT_ATOMS: atom_id res chain seq x y z
N MET A 1 9.52 21.49 21.91
CA MET A 1 9.19 20.41 20.95
C MET A 1 7.91 19.73 21.42
N VAL A 2 7.00 19.39 20.51
CA VAL A 2 5.84 18.56 20.83
C VAL A 2 6.35 17.15 21.10
N ASN A 3 5.88 16.48 22.16
CA ASN A 3 6.39 15.14 22.50
C ASN A 3 6.09 14.14 21.36
N THR A 4 6.86 13.05 21.30
CA THR A 4 6.74 12.01 20.26
C THR A 4 5.32 11.48 20.10
N TYR A 5 4.66 11.15 21.21
CA TYR A 5 3.28 10.64 21.23
C TYR A 5 2.27 11.65 20.68
N LEU A 6 2.32 12.91 21.14
CA LEU A 6 1.42 13.97 20.68
C LEU A 6 1.61 14.24 19.18
N SER A 7 2.85 14.27 18.70
CA SER A 7 3.14 14.48 17.28
C SER A 7 2.59 13.35 16.42
N TYR A 8 2.78 12.10 16.84
CA TYR A 8 2.17 10.93 16.22
C TYR A 8 0.64 11.03 16.19
N GLN A 9 0.00 11.30 17.34
CA GLN A 9 -1.47 11.42 17.41
C GLN A 9 -2.03 12.54 16.53
N LEU A 10 -1.35 13.67 16.43
CA LEU A 10 -1.80 14.78 15.58
C LEU A 10 -1.83 14.39 14.10
N ILE A 11 -0.88 13.54 13.67
CA ILE A 11 -0.82 13.04 12.29
C ILE A 11 -1.90 11.97 12.07
N THR A 12 -2.00 10.97 12.96
CA THR A 12 -2.87 9.81 12.74
C THR A 12 -4.35 10.11 12.96
N ARG A 13 -4.69 11.06 13.84
CA ARG A 13 -6.07 11.52 14.05
C ARG A 13 -6.70 12.08 12.77
N ASP A 14 -5.89 12.69 11.90
CA ASP A 14 -6.32 13.21 10.60
C ASP A 14 -5.27 12.91 9.54
N LEU A 15 -5.12 11.61 9.27
CA LEU A 15 -4.14 11.11 8.30
C LEU A 15 -4.43 11.61 6.88
N ALA A 16 -5.71 11.75 6.52
CA ALA A 16 -6.12 12.28 5.22
C ALA A 16 -5.59 13.70 5.02
N LYS A 17 -5.91 14.63 5.94
CA LYS A 17 -5.40 16.01 5.87
C LYS A 17 -3.88 16.09 5.95
N SER A 18 -3.24 15.17 6.68
CA SER A 18 -1.78 15.09 6.73
C SER A 18 -1.18 14.73 5.38
N ILE A 19 -1.89 13.93 4.60
CA ILE A 19 -1.48 13.52 3.26
C ILE A 19 -1.80 14.58 2.23
N ASP A 20 -2.93 15.27 2.35
CA ASP A 20 -3.24 16.42 1.50
C ASP A 20 -2.15 17.50 1.61
N ARG A 21 -1.58 17.69 2.81
CA ARG A 21 -0.45 18.61 3.01
C ARG A 21 0.82 18.15 2.30
N VAL A 22 1.10 16.85 2.28
CA VAL A 22 2.23 16.27 1.54
C VAL A 22 2.00 16.39 0.04
N GLU A 23 0.78 16.07 -0.42
CA GLU A 23 0.39 16.21 -1.82
C GLU A 23 0.43 17.65 -2.28
N ALA A 24 0.19 18.65 -1.42
CA ALA A 24 0.30 20.06 -1.75
C ALA A 24 1.76 20.54 -1.95
N GLN A 25 2.77 19.74 -1.61
CA GLN A 25 4.16 20.15 -1.76
C GLN A 25 4.57 20.20 -3.24
N PRO A 26 5.18 21.30 -3.74
CA PRO A 26 5.47 21.45 -5.18
C PRO A 26 6.38 20.37 -5.78
N GLY A 27 7.31 19.82 -5.00
CA GLY A 27 8.18 18.72 -5.44
C GLY A 27 7.40 17.43 -5.63
N VAL A 28 6.61 17.06 -4.62
CA VAL A 28 5.71 15.90 -4.62
C VAL A 28 4.74 15.97 -5.80
N GLN A 29 4.02 17.09 -5.98
CA GLN A 29 3.09 17.25 -7.10
C GLN A 29 3.75 17.00 -8.45
N ARG A 30 4.94 17.58 -8.66
CA ARG A 30 5.64 17.48 -9.93
C ARG A 30 6.08 16.05 -10.21
N ASP A 31 6.55 15.34 -9.20
CA ASP A 31 7.01 13.97 -9.31
C ASP A 31 5.84 13.00 -9.51
N THR A 32 4.76 13.18 -8.76
CA THR A 32 3.52 12.40 -8.91
C THR A 32 2.86 12.62 -10.26
N ALA A 33 2.76 13.87 -10.72
CA ALA A 33 2.21 14.18 -12.04
C ALA A 33 3.03 13.54 -13.16
N TYR A 34 4.37 13.61 -13.06
CA TYR A 34 5.24 12.94 -14.02
C TYR A 34 5.07 11.41 -13.97
N TYR A 35 4.98 10.84 -12.77
CA TYR A 35 4.80 9.40 -12.59
C TYR A 35 3.52 8.91 -13.25
N LEU A 36 2.37 9.52 -12.91
CA LEU A 36 1.06 9.14 -13.47
C LEU A 36 1.00 9.34 -14.99
N ALA A 37 1.61 10.40 -15.52
CA ALA A 37 1.60 10.68 -16.96
C ALA A 37 2.46 9.70 -17.79
N ASN A 38 3.39 8.97 -17.18
CA ASN A 38 4.38 8.17 -17.90
C ASN A 38 4.44 6.70 -17.52
N ILE A 39 4.03 6.30 -16.31
CA ILE A 39 4.16 4.91 -15.87
C ILE A 39 3.39 3.93 -16.77
N GLY A 40 2.19 4.28 -17.24
CA GLY A 40 1.40 3.44 -18.15
C GLY A 40 1.99 3.29 -19.56
N LYS A 41 3.07 4.00 -19.89
CA LYS A 41 3.80 3.86 -21.16
C LYS A 41 4.94 2.84 -21.08
N VAL A 42 5.30 2.41 -19.87
CA VAL A 42 6.40 1.49 -19.63
C VAL A 42 5.97 0.06 -19.91
N LYS A 43 6.67 -0.60 -20.83
CA LYS A 43 6.35 -1.95 -21.31
C LYS A 43 7.37 -3.01 -20.93
N SER A 44 8.51 -2.62 -20.39
CA SER A 44 9.56 -3.57 -20.03
C SER A 44 10.33 -3.11 -18.81
N ILE A 45 11.06 -4.06 -18.20
CA ILE A 45 11.99 -3.77 -17.10
C ILE A 45 13.04 -2.75 -17.55
N ASP A 46 13.53 -2.86 -18.79
CA ASP A 46 14.54 -1.95 -19.31
C ASP A 46 13.98 -0.53 -19.53
N ASP A 47 12.76 -0.40 -20.04
CA ASP A 47 12.09 0.91 -20.13
C ASP A 47 11.91 1.54 -18.75
N PHE A 48 11.50 0.72 -17.78
CA PHE A 48 11.28 1.17 -16.40
C PHE A 48 12.57 1.66 -15.73
N LEU A 49 13.66 0.90 -15.84
CA LEU A 49 14.95 1.23 -15.21
C LEU A 49 15.70 2.35 -15.93
N LYS A 50 15.38 2.60 -17.21
CA LYS A 50 15.94 3.68 -18.01
C LYS A 50 15.37 5.04 -17.63
N ASP A 51 14.09 5.11 -17.24
CA ASP A 51 13.50 6.33 -16.69
C ASP A 51 13.82 6.44 -15.19
N ASP A 52 14.92 7.13 -14.88
CA ASP A 52 15.37 7.34 -13.49
C ASP A 52 14.31 7.99 -12.60
N ARG A 53 13.45 8.83 -13.17
CA ARG A 53 12.44 9.54 -12.39
C ARG A 53 11.30 8.61 -11.99
N LEU A 54 10.81 7.79 -12.92
CA LEU A 54 9.82 6.74 -12.61
C LEU A 54 10.37 5.72 -11.62
N TYR A 55 11.57 5.23 -11.89
CA TYR A 55 12.19 4.20 -11.07
C TYR A 55 12.47 4.69 -9.64
N ARG A 56 13.03 5.90 -9.46
CA ARG A 56 13.27 6.45 -8.11
C ARG A 56 11.97 6.72 -7.36
N TYR A 57 10.94 7.21 -8.05
CA TYR A 57 9.61 7.40 -7.45
C TYR A 57 9.05 6.08 -6.92
N ALA A 58 9.10 5.03 -7.73
CA ALA A 58 8.65 3.69 -7.37
C ALA A 58 9.46 3.08 -6.22
N MET A 59 10.78 3.25 -6.23
CA MET A 59 11.67 2.79 -5.15
C MET A 59 11.34 3.52 -3.85
N LYS A 60 11.15 4.84 -3.89
CA LYS A 60 10.71 5.63 -2.73
C LYS A 60 9.36 5.15 -2.21
N ALA A 61 8.36 4.93 -3.07
CA ALA A 61 7.06 4.40 -2.67
C ALA A 61 7.17 3.10 -1.84
N HIS A 62 8.19 2.27 -2.09
CA HIS A 62 8.42 1.02 -1.38
C HIS A 62 9.45 1.13 -0.24
N GLY A 63 9.87 2.35 0.14
CA GLY A 63 10.86 2.58 1.19
C GLY A 63 12.27 2.14 0.82
N LEU A 64 12.54 1.94 -0.47
CA LEU A 64 13.81 1.46 -1.02
C LEU A 64 14.66 2.59 -1.64
N GLU A 65 14.38 3.86 -1.32
CA GLU A 65 15.04 5.02 -1.93
C GLU A 65 16.58 4.94 -1.83
N ALA A 66 17.10 4.58 -0.66
CA ALA A 66 18.53 4.43 -0.42
C ALA A 66 19.19 3.36 -1.31
N MET A 67 18.42 2.40 -1.83
CA MET A 67 18.89 1.31 -2.69
C MET A 67 18.61 1.56 -4.18
N SER A 68 18.13 2.76 -4.53
CA SER A 68 17.87 3.12 -5.93
C SER A 68 19.10 3.00 -6.83
N TYR A 69 20.31 3.20 -6.31
CA TYR A 69 21.54 3.03 -7.10
C TYR A 69 21.76 1.59 -7.59
N ALA A 70 21.20 0.58 -6.93
CA ALA A 70 21.44 -0.84 -7.18
C ALA A 70 20.59 -1.41 -8.34
N LYS A 71 20.57 -0.73 -9.50
CA LYS A 71 19.70 -1.10 -10.64
C LYS A 71 19.84 -2.55 -11.10
N ALA A 72 21.04 -3.11 -11.11
CA ALA A 72 21.27 -4.51 -11.49
C ALA A 72 20.62 -5.51 -10.51
N PHE A 73 20.65 -5.19 -9.21
CA PHE A 73 19.99 -5.98 -8.17
C PHE A 73 18.48 -5.95 -8.36
N ILE A 74 17.90 -4.77 -8.61
CA ILE A 74 16.46 -4.62 -8.87
C ILE A 74 16.06 -5.29 -10.18
N LYS A 75 16.87 -5.18 -11.24
CA LYS A 75 16.64 -5.88 -12.52
C LYS A 75 16.51 -7.38 -12.28
N LYS A 76 17.44 -7.98 -11.52
CA LYS A 76 17.37 -9.41 -11.19
C LYS A 76 16.07 -9.76 -10.45
N ALA A 77 15.70 -8.97 -9.45
CA ALA A 77 14.48 -9.19 -8.68
C ALA A 77 13.22 -9.11 -9.57
N LEU A 78 13.12 -8.11 -10.46
CA LEU A 78 12.00 -7.94 -11.38
C LEU A 78 11.94 -9.04 -12.45
N THR A 79 13.10 -9.53 -12.91
CA THR A 79 13.19 -10.59 -13.92
C THR A 79 12.75 -11.94 -13.35
N GLU A 80 13.19 -12.30 -12.15
CA GLU A 80 12.77 -13.56 -11.51
C GLU A 80 11.33 -13.51 -10.98
N GLY A 81 10.82 -12.31 -10.70
CA GLY A 81 9.47 -12.13 -10.19
C GLY A 81 9.31 -12.63 -8.75
N VAL A 82 8.07 -12.98 -8.41
CA VAL A 82 7.66 -13.43 -7.06
C VAL A 82 6.77 -14.67 -7.08
N SER A 83 6.46 -15.20 -8.27
CA SER A 83 5.59 -16.38 -8.42
C SER A 83 6.24 -17.66 -7.90
N ASP A 84 7.56 -17.81 -8.12
CA ASP A 84 8.34 -18.90 -7.52
C ASP A 84 8.67 -18.55 -6.05
N PRO A 85 8.28 -19.38 -5.06
CA PRO A 85 8.67 -19.20 -3.66
C PRO A 85 10.19 -19.09 -3.46
N ASN A 86 10.99 -19.67 -4.38
CA ASN A 86 12.45 -19.66 -4.37
C ASN A 86 13.08 -18.55 -5.23
N SER A 87 12.28 -17.65 -5.80
CA SER A 87 12.77 -16.49 -6.55
C SER A 87 13.66 -15.60 -5.68
N PHE A 88 14.56 -14.87 -6.34
CA PHE A 88 15.51 -13.96 -5.69
C PHE A 88 14.84 -13.03 -4.69
N ALA A 89 13.75 -12.35 -5.08
CA ALA A 89 13.04 -11.41 -4.21
C ALA A 89 12.41 -12.08 -2.98
N ASN A 90 11.84 -13.28 -3.13
CA ASN A 90 11.21 -14.01 -2.01
C ASN A 90 12.24 -14.52 -0.99
N LYS A 91 13.45 -14.86 -1.44
CA LYS A 91 14.58 -15.30 -0.60
C LYS A 91 15.25 -14.18 0.18
N LEU A 92 15.04 -12.91 -0.17
CA LEU A 92 15.61 -11.80 0.58
C LEU A 92 14.97 -11.71 1.96
N THR A 93 15.79 -11.34 2.95
CA THR A 93 15.32 -11.02 4.30
C THR A 93 14.38 -9.81 4.23
N ASP A 94 14.83 -8.72 3.63
CA ASP A 94 14.02 -7.50 3.45
C ASP A 94 12.87 -7.74 2.47
N LYS A 95 11.64 -7.84 2.99
CA LYS A 95 10.44 -8.16 2.21
C LYS A 95 9.96 -7.02 1.32
N ARG A 96 10.47 -5.80 1.49
CA ARG A 96 10.11 -4.65 0.65
C ARG A 96 10.48 -4.88 -0.81
N TYR A 97 11.52 -5.66 -1.09
CA TYR A 97 11.87 -6.05 -2.47
C TYR A 97 10.80 -6.95 -3.10
N ALA A 98 10.28 -7.93 -2.36
CA ALA A 98 9.18 -8.77 -2.85
C ALA A 98 7.90 -7.95 -3.06
N GLU A 99 7.59 -7.01 -2.16
CA GLU A 99 6.46 -6.09 -2.34
C GLU A 99 6.60 -5.17 -3.56
N PHE A 100 7.82 -4.68 -3.80
CA PHE A 100 8.15 -3.88 -4.99
C PHE A 100 7.94 -4.70 -6.26
N VAL A 101 8.50 -5.92 -6.32
CA VAL A 101 8.34 -6.81 -7.47
C VAL A 101 6.88 -7.24 -7.66
N LYS A 102 6.10 -7.44 -6.59
CA LYS A 102 4.65 -7.67 -6.67
C LYS A 102 3.93 -6.50 -7.36
N SER A 103 4.34 -5.27 -7.06
CA SER A 103 3.71 -4.07 -7.63
C SER A 103 4.11 -3.84 -9.09
N PHE A 104 5.33 -4.25 -9.47
CA PHE A 104 5.88 -4.13 -10.83
C PHE A 104 6.22 -5.52 -11.41
N ASN A 105 5.25 -6.43 -11.43
CA ASN A 105 5.48 -7.84 -11.78
C ASN A 105 5.61 -8.06 -13.30
N PHE A 106 6.71 -7.57 -13.89
CA PHE A 106 7.05 -7.75 -15.30
C PHE A 106 7.29 -9.22 -15.66
N ALA A 107 7.79 -10.04 -14.73
CA ALA A 107 7.97 -11.48 -14.95
C ALA A 107 6.65 -12.20 -15.27
N ALA A 108 5.56 -11.84 -14.59
CA ALA A 108 4.25 -12.45 -14.81
C ALA A 108 3.40 -11.74 -15.88
N MET A 109 3.48 -10.40 -15.96
CA MET A 109 2.56 -9.60 -16.79
C MET A 109 3.19 -8.99 -18.05
N GLY A 110 4.53 -9.04 -18.19
CA GLY A 110 5.23 -8.48 -19.35
C GLY A 110 4.88 -7.01 -19.61
N GLU A 111 4.51 -6.67 -20.85
CA GLU A 111 4.14 -5.31 -21.23
C GLU A 111 2.92 -4.75 -20.50
N MET A 112 2.10 -5.62 -19.92
CA MET A 112 0.86 -5.21 -19.27
C MET A 112 1.09 -4.76 -17.83
N THR A 113 2.25 -4.97 -17.20
CA THR A 113 2.47 -4.68 -15.77
C THR A 113 1.94 -3.33 -15.30
N THR A 114 2.11 -2.27 -16.09
CA THR A 114 1.76 -0.90 -15.70
C THR A 114 0.34 -0.47 -16.08
N VAL A 115 -0.40 -1.32 -16.80
CA VAL A 115 -1.76 -1.07 -17.28
C VAL A 115 -2.74 -2.20 -16.96
N TYR A 116 -2.26 -3.34 -16.47
CA TYR A 116 -3.05 -4.52 -16.17
C TYR A 116 -3.97 -4.26 -14.99
N THR A 117 -5.24 -4.62 -15.17
CA THR A 117 -6.27 -4.59 -14.14
C THR A 117 -7.03 -5.90 -14.22
N LYS A 118 -7.14 -6.62 -13.09
CA LYS A 118 -7.75 -7.95 -13.05
C LYS A 118 -9.19 -7.94 -13.56
N ALA A 119 -10.02 -7.05 -13.01
CA ALA A 119 -11.41 -6.85 -13.41
C ALA A 119 -11.60 -6.57 -14.92
N GLN A 120 -10.56 -6.13 -15.63
CA GLN A 120 -10.60 -5.87 -17.07
C GLN A 120 -9.97 -7.02 -17.86
N HIS A 121 -8.67 -7.20 -17.69
CA HIS A 121 -7.84 -8.03 -18.56
C HIS A 121 -7.95 -9.52 -18.20
N GLU A 122 -7.96 -9.85 -16.90
CA GLU A 122 -8.14 -11.22 -16.44
C GLU A 122 -9.54 -11.72 -16.77
N ALA A 123 -10.56 -10.89 -16.51
CA ALA A 123 -11.94 -11.19 -16.83
C ALA A 123 -12.13 -11.46 -18.34
N VAL A 124 -11.56 -10.63 -19.22
CA VAL A 124 -11.64 -10.88 -20.67
C VAL A 124 -10.88 -12.16 -21.05
N SER A 125 -9.66 -12.36 -20.55
CA SER A 125 -8.90 -13.59 -20.82
C SER A 125 -9.67 -14.84 -20.40
N ASN A 126 -10.26 -14.82 -19.20
CA ASN A 126 -11.03 -15.96 -18.69
C ASN A 126 -12.35 -16.15 -19.45
N TYR A 127 -13.01 -15.07 -19.88
CA TYR A 127 -14.18 -15.14 -20.75
C TYR A 127 -13.87 -15.83 -22.09
N LEU A 128 -12.79 -15.45 -22.75
CA LEU A 128 -12.35 -16.08 -24.01
C LEU A 128 -12.01 -17.56 -23.81
N ASN A 129 -11.40 -17.91 -22.68
CA ASN A 129 -11.13 -19.30 -22.31
C ASN A 129 -12.43 -20.08 -22.10
N GLN A 130 -13.39 -19.52 -21.37
CA GLN A 130 -14.69 -20.15 -21.12
C GLN A 130 -15.46 -20.39 -22.42
N VAL A 131 -15.47 -19.43 -23.34
CA VAL A 131 -16.06 -19.59 -24.68
C VAL A 131 -15.41 -20.75 -25.43
N SER A 132 -14.09 -20.90 -25.35
CA SER A 132 -13.36 -22.02 -25.97
C SER A 132 -13.76 -23.36 -25.37
N LEU A 133 -13.88 -23.43 -24.04
CA LEU A 133 -14.25 -24.64 -23.30
C LEU A 133 -15.67 -25.12 -23.65
N GLU A 134 -16.57 -24.19 -23.96
CA GLU A 134 -17.94 -24.46 -24.39
C GLU A 134 -18.05 -24.81 -25.89
N GLY A 135 -16.92 -24.89 -26.61
CA GLY A 135 -16.88 -25.20 -28.04
C GLY A 135 -17.19 -24.01 -28.96
N GLY A 136 -17.25 -22.78 -28.41
CA GLY A 136 -17.39 -21.55 -29.18
C GLY A 136 -16.06 -21.10 -29.81
N ASN A 137 -16.15 -20.14 -30.75
CA ASN A 137 -14.97 -19.50 -31.34
C ASN A 137 -14.69 -18.15 -30.63
N PRO A 138 -13.60 -18.03 -29.86
CA PRO A 138 -13.27 -16.79 -29.16
C PRO A 138 -12.98 -15.62 -30.10
N GLN A 139 -12.61 -15.92 -31.35
CA GLN A 139 -12.24 -14.95 -32.38
C GLN A 139 -13.44 -14.56 -33.24
N SER A 140 -14.63 -15.08 -32.92
CA SER A 140 -15.86 -14.65 -33.58
C SER A 140 -16.17 -13.19 -33.27
N LYS A 141 -16.78 -12.50 -34.25
CA LYS A 141 -17.13 -11.09 -34.12
C LYS A 141 -17.99 -10.81 -32.89
N ALA A 142 -18.95 -11.69 -32.57
CA ALA A 142 -19.82 -11.52 -31.40
C ALA A 142 -19.05 -11.52 -30.07
N VAL A 143 -18.11 -12.46 -29.90
CA VAL A 143 -17.30 -12.58 -28.67
C VAL A 143 -16.35 -11.38 -28.52
N GLN A 144 -15.78 -10.93 -29.63
CA GLN A 144 -14.91 -9.74 -29.66
C GLN A 144 -15.71 -8.47 -29.37
N ASP A 145 -16.88 -8.29 -29.98
CA ASP A 145 -17.77 -7.16 -29.74
C ASP A 145 -18.23 -7.13 -28.27
N GLU A 146 -18.50 -8.28 -27.65
CA GLU A 146 -18.84 -8.38 -26.23
C GLU A 146 -17.66 -8.01 -25.32
N SER A 147 -16.46 -8.53 -25.61
CA SER A 147 -15.24 -8.21 -24.86
C SER A 147 -14.91 -6.71 -24.94
N ASN A 148 -15.09 -6.11 -26.12
CA ASN A 148 -14.89 -4.68 -26.34
C ASN A 148 -15.91 -3.84 -25.57
N TYR A 149 -17.19 -4.25 -25.57
CA TYR A 149 -18.22 -3.59 -24.77
C TYR A 149 -17.88 -3.64 -23.28
N TYR A 150 -17.45 -4.81 -22.79
CA TYR A 150 -17.07 -5.00 -21.40
C TYR A 150 -15.92 -4.04 -21.00
N LEU A 151 -14.82 -4.06 -21.75
CA LEU A 151 -13.66 -3.18 -21.49
C LEU A 151 -14.01 -1.70 -21.53
N ALA A 152 -14.90 -1.28 -22.45
CA ALA A 152 -15.30 0.11 -22.59
C ALA A 152 -16.18 0.63 -21.44
N ASN A 153 -16.74 -0.25 -20.60
CA ASN A 153 -17.74 0.12 -19.60
C ASN A 153 -17.38 -0.32 -18.18
N ILE A 154 -16.64 -1.40 -17.98
CA ILE A 154 -16.33 -1.91 -16.63
C ILE A 154 -15.52 -0.91 -15.80
N SER A 155 -14.62 -0.13 -16.42
CA SER A 155 -13.81 0.89 -15.74
C SER A 155 -14.63 2.06 -15.18
N LYS A 156 -15.90 2.19 -15.59
CA LYS A 156 -16.83 3.22 -15.09
C LYS A 156 -17.57 2.78 -13.83
N VAL A 157 -17.54 1.49 -13.52
CA VAL A 157 -18.24 0.89 -12.38
C VAL A 157 -17.43 1.11 -11.11
N LYS A 158 -18.04 1.76 -10.12
CA LYS A 158 -17.40 2.20 -8.87
C LYS A 158 -17.96 1.55 -7.62
N SER A 159 -18.98 0.71 -7.72
CA SER A 159 -19.54 0.03 -6.56
C SER A 159 -20.08 -1.35 -6.91
N ILE A 160 -20.27 -2.16 -5.88
CA ILE A 160 -20.94 -3.47 -5.97
C ILE A 160 -22.35 -3.30 -6.55
N ASP A 161 -23.06 -2.26 -6.11
CA ASP A 161 -24.42 -1.97 -6.57
C ASP A 161 -24.47 -1.64 -8.06
N GLU A 162 -23.58 -0.76 -8.54
CA GLU A 162 -23.46 -0.45 -9.97
C GLU A 162 -23.07 -1.68 -10.80
N PHE A 163 -22.16 -2.50 -10.26
CA PHE A 163 -21.70 -3.72 -10.95
C PHE A 163 -22.83 -4.72 -11.13
N MET A 164 -23.55 -5.03 -10.05
CA MET A 164 -24.63 -6.03 -10.03
C MET A 164 -25.94 -5.55 -10.67
N ALA A 165 -26.14 -4.24 -10.77
CA ALA A 165 -27.26 -3.64 -11.50
C ALA A 165 -27.04 -3.65 -13.03
N ASN A 166 -25.80 -3.76 -13.49
CA ASN A 166 -25.49 -3.87 -14.91
C ASN A 166 -25.48 -5.33 -15.36
N ASP A 167 -26.66 -5.86 -15.72
CA ASP A 167 -26.82 -7.28 -16.04
C ASP A 167 -25.85 -7.77 -17.14
N ARG A 168 -25.49 -6.92 -18.11
CA ARG A 168 -24.57 -7.29 -19.18
C ARG A 168 -23.13 -7.43 -18.69
N LEU A 169 -22.62 -6.45 -17.94
CA LEU A 169 -21.27 -6.53 -17.36
C LEU A 169 -21.17 -7.65 -16.33
N TYR A 170 -22.21 -7.79 -15.50
CA TYR A 170 -22.29 -8.82 -14.48
C TYR A 170 -22.32 -10.22 -15.10
N ALA A 171 -23.19 -10.47 -16.09
CA ALA A 171 -23.24 -11.76 -16.78
C ALA A 171 -21.92 -12.11 -17.46
N PHE A 172 -21.27 -11.14 -18.12
CA PHE A 172 -19.95 -11.32 -18.71
C PHE A 172 -18.92 -11.77 -17.67
N ALA A 173 -18.86 -11.09 -16.54
CA ALA A 173 -17.94 -11.41 -15.47
C ALA A 173 -18.25 -12.79 -14.84
N MET A 174 -19.53 -13.10 -14.57
CA MET A 174 -19.92 -14.40 -14.04
C MET A 174 -19.51 -15.55 -14.99
N LYS A 175 -19.66 -15.33 -16.31
CA LYS A 175 -19.19 -16.24 -17.34
C LYS A 175 -17.68 -16.36 -17.37
N ALA A 176 -16.96 -15.25 -17.30
CA ALA A 176 -15.50 -15.27 -17.24
C ALA A 176 -14.99 -16.18 -16.12
N TYR A 177 -15.65 -16.20 -14.96
CA TYR A 177 -15.23 -17.03 -13.82
C TYR A 177 -15.97 -18.38 -13.75
N GLY A 178 -16.77 -18.73 -14.75
CA GLY A 178 -17.47 -20.00 -14.87
C GLY A 178 -18.43 -20.27 -13.70
N ILE A 179 -19.14 -19.23 -13.26
CA ILE A 179 -20.12 -19.23 -12.17
C ILE A 179 -21.50 -18.74 -12.64
N GLU A 180 -21.84 -18.87 -13.93
CA GLU A 180 -23.10 -18.37 -14.49
C GLU A 180 -24.35 -18.94 -13.81
N SER A 181 -24.27 -20.17 -13.29
CA SER A 181 -25.38 -20.79 -12.55
C SER A 181 -25.83 -20.00 -11.32
N SER A 182 -24.99 -19.09 -10.84
CA SER A 182 -25.23 -18.26 -9.65
C SER A 182 -25.69 -16.84 -9.99
N ILE A 183 -25.95 -16.53 -11.27
CA ILE A 183 -26.34 -15.18 -11.72
C ILE A 183 -27.62 -14.67 -11.04
N ASP A 184 -28.58 -15.56 -10.81
CA ASP A 184 -29.86 -15.23 -10.17
C ASP A 184 -29.73 -15.13 -8.63
N ASN A 185 -28.65 -15.67 -8.05
CA ASN A 185 -28.41 -15.63 -6.61
C ASN A 185 -27.65 -14.35 -6.21
N LYS A 186 -28.29 -13.19 -6.48
CA LYS A 186 -27.69 -11.88 -6.22
C LYS A 186 -27.33 -11.68 -4.74
N GLU A 187 -28.10 -12.19 -3.80
CA GLU A 187 -27.77 -12.07 -2.37
C GLU A 187 -26.48 -12.79 -1.99
N MET A 188 -26.28 -14.02 -2.48
CA MET A 188 -25.03 -14.74 -2.25
C MET A 188 -23.84 -14.01 -2.87
N MET A 189 -23.99 -13.56 -4.10
CA MET A 189 -22.91 -12.89 -4.82
C MET A 189 -22.57 -11.51 -4.23
N ARG A 190 -23.55 -10.82 -3.64
CA ARG A 190 -23.30 -9.63 -2.82
C ARG A 190 -22.41 -9.95 -1.62
N LYS A 191 -22.71 -11.02 -0.87
CA LYS A 191 -21.87 -11.44 0.27
C LYS A 191 -20.45 -11.82 -0.13
N VAL A 192 -20.29 -12.44 -1.31
CA VAL A 192 -18.97 -12.77 -1.89
C VAL A 192 -18.16 -11.49 -2.14
N LEU A 193 -18.77 -10.46 -2.74
CA LEU A 193 -18.09 -9.20 -3.07
C LEU A 193 -17.86 -8.30 -1.85
N GLU A 194 -18.84 -8.20 -0.94
CA GLU A 194 -18.75 -7.38 0.28
C GLU A 194 -17.76 -7.96 1.29
N GLY A 195 -17.66 -9.30 1.39
CA GLY A 195 -16.70 -9.96 2.27
C GLY A 195 -15.27 -9.98 1.72
N GLY A 196 -15.08 -9.76 0.41
CA GLY A 196 -13.78 -9.79 -0.25
C GLY A 196 -13.04 -11.11 -0.06
N ILE A 197 -11.71 -11.04 -0.13
CA ILE A 197 -10.80 -12.19 0.07
C ILE A 197 -9.71 -11.96 1.11
N ARG A 198 -9.66 -10.75 1.70
CA ARG A 198 -8.60 -10.37 2.64
C ARG A 198 -8.71 -11.10 3.97
N ASP A 199 -9.93 -11.26 4.48
CA ASP A 199 -10.20 -12.08 5.66
C ASP A 199 -10.17 -13.57 5.26
N PRO A 200 -9.30 -14.41 5.87
CA PRO A 200 -9.30 -15.86 5.67
C PRO A 200 -10.65 -16.52 5.94
N ASN A 201 -11.48 -15.93 6.79
CA ASN A 201 -12.83 -16.39 7.14
C ASN A 201 -13.95 -15.67 6.35
N SER A 202 -13.61 -14.83 5.36
CA SER A 202 -14.59 -14.21 4.47
C SER A 202 -15.49 -15.24 3.81
N PHE A 203 -16.70 -14.82 3.45
CA PHE A 203 -17.67 -15.70 2.80
C PHE A 203 -17.07 -16.39 1.57
N ALA A 204 -16.37 -15.64 0.70
CA ALA A 204 -15.72 -16.19 -0.49
C ALA A 204 -14.63 -17.22 -0.17
N ASN A 205 -13.80 -16.99 0.86
CA ASN A 205 -12.74 -17.94 1.26
C ASN A 205 -13.29 -19.21 1.93
N SER A 206 -14.48 -19.13 2.54
CA SER A 206 -15.16 -20.26 3.18
C SER A 206 -15.86 -21.21 2.19
N MET A 207 -16.08 -20.79 0.95
CA MET A 207 -16.74 -21.61 -0.07
C MET A 207 -15.85 -22.75 -0.57
N ILE A 208 -16.47 -23.92 -0.84
CA ILE A 208 -15.79 -25.09 -1.40
C ILE A 208 -15.27 -24.79 -2.81
N ASP A 209 -16.11 -24.17 -3.64
CA ASP A 209 -15.72 -23.78 -4.99
C ASP A 209 -14.87 -22.50 -4.94
N ARG A 210 -13.60 -22.62 -5.31
CA ARG A 210 -12.63 -21.52 -5.29
C ARG A 210 -12.90 -20.45 -6.34
N LYS A 211 -13.78 -20.69 -7.32
CA LYS A 211 -14.17 -19.70 -8.32
C LYS A 211 -14.78 -18.44 -7.72
N TYR A 212 -15.48 -18.56 -6.59
CA TYR A 212 -16.06 -17.39 -5.92
C TYR A 212 -14.98 -16.49 -5.29
N ALA A 213 -13.94 -17.10 -4.71
CA ALA A 213 -12.78 -16.36 -4.20
C ALA A 213 -11.98 -15.71 -5.34
N THR A 214 -11.79 -16.39 -6.47
CA THR A 214 -11.10 -15.79 -7.62
C THR A 214 -11.91 -14.65 -8.26
N PHE A 215 -13.24 -14.78 -8.31
CA PHE A 215 -14.14 -13.71 -8.73
C PHE A 215 -14.06 -12.51 -7.79
N ALA A 216 -14.18 -12.72 -6.47
CA ALA A 216 -14.05 -11.65 -5.48
C ALA A 216 -12.67 -10.96 -5.55
N ALA A 217 -11.59 -11.72 -5.76
CA ALA A 217 -10.24 -11.16 -5.90
C ALA A 217 -10.04 -10.34 -7.18
N ALA A 218 -10.84 -10.58 -8.22
CA ALA A 218 -10.78 -9.80 -9.46
C ALA A 218 -11.60 -8.51 -9.36
N PHE A 219 -12.72 -8.56 -8.65
CA PHE A 219 -13.64 -7.44 -8.38
C PHE A 219 -13.60 -7.06 -6.90
N ASP A 220 -12.40 -6.76 -6.40
CA ASP A 220 -12.14 -6.58 -4.98
C ASP A 220 -12.57 -5.18 -4.50
N PHE A 221 -13.89 -4.97 -4.44
CA PHE A 221 -14.52 -3.75 -3.92
C PHE A 221 -14.32 -3.58 -2.41
N GLU A 222 -14.16 -4.68 -1.67
CA GLU A 222 -13.87 -4.65 -0.23
C GLU A 222 -12.53 -3.96 0.03
N ALA A 223 -11.46 -4.35 -0.67
CA ALA A 223 -10.14 -3.76 -0.44
C ALA A 223 -9.93 -2.44 -1.20
N ASN A 224 -10.52 -2.27 -2.38
CA ASN A 224 -10.17 -1.17 -3.30
C ASN A 224 -11.28 -0.13 -3.50
N GLY A 225 -12.48 -0.36 -2.97
CA GLY A 225 -13.63 0.54 -3.11
C GLY A 225 -13.91 0.89 -4.58
N GLU A 226 -14.06 2.19 -4.86
CA GLU A 226 -14.33 2.71 -6.21
C GLU A 226 -13.29 2.36 -7.27
N ASN A 227 -12.07 2.00 -6.85
CA ASN A 227 -10.98 1.68 -7.75
C ASN A 227 -10.91 0.20 -8.12
N ALA A 228 -11.80 -0.67 -7.60
CA ALA A 228 -11.71 -2.12 -7.82
C ALA A 228 -11.62 -2.49 -9.31
N THR A 229 -12.36 -1.80 -10.18
CA THR A 229 -12.39 -2.06 -11.63
C THR A 229 -11.27 -1.39 -12.42
N THR A 230 -10.44 -0.57 -11.76
CA THR A 230 -9.30 0.16 -12.34
C THR A 230 -8.01 -0.06 -11.57
N TYR A 231 -8.01 -0.99 -10.61
CA TYR A 231 -6.89 -1.23 -9.71
C TYR A 231 -5.68 -1.75 -10.48
N ASN A 232 -4.58 -0.99 -10.39
CA ASN A 232 -3.26 -1.40 -10.86
C ASN A 232 -2.22 -1.03 -9.78
N PRO A 233 -1.49 -1.99 -9.20
CA PRO A 233 -0.50 -1.75 -8.14
C PRO A 233 0.61 -0.75 -8.50
N ALA A 234 0.97 -0.62 -9.78
CA ALA A 234 1.99 0.29 -10.28
C ALA A 234 1.47 1.73 -10.46
N GLN A 235 0.17 2.00 -10.32
CA GLN A 235 -0.42 3.32 -10.52
C GLN A 235 -0.79 3.98 -9.18
N GLN A 236 -2.09 4.18 -8.91
CA GLN A 236 -2.57 4.89 -7.72
C GLN A 236 -2.06 4.31 -6.39
N PRO A 237 -1.97 2.97 -6.20
CA PRO A 237 -1.38 2.40 -4.98
C PRO A 237 0.10 2.78 -4.79
N ALA A 238 0.89 2.86 -5.87
CA ALA A 238 2.27 3.34 -5.79
C ALA A 238 2.33 4.84 -5.41
N VAL A 239 1.39 5.65 -5.90
CA VAL A 239 1.25 7.06 -5.48
C VAL A 239 0.88 7.16 -4.00
N ALA A 240 -0.14 6.44 -3.54
CA ALA A 240 -0.54 6.43 -2.13
C ALA A 240 0.61 6.01 -1.21
N LYS A 241 1.35 4.97 -1.60
CA LYS A 241 2.57 4.52 -0.92
C LYS A 241 3.66 5.61 -0.89
N TYR A 242 3.89 6.30 -2.01
CA TYR A 242 4.82 7.45 -2.08
C TYR A 242 4.42 8.58 -1.13
N MET A 243 3.14 8.93 -1.08
CA MET A 243 2.62 9.98 -0.18
C MET A 243 2.82 9.58 1.28
N ARG A 244 2.49 8.34 1.63
CA ARG A 244 2.70 7.81 2.99
C ARG A 244 4.18 7.79 3.36
N GLN A 245 5.04 7.33 2.46
CA GLN A 245 6.48 7.35 2.68
C GLN A 245 7.01 8.77 2.90
N THR A 246 6.57 9.73 2.09
CA THR A 246 7.01 11.13 2.21
C THR A 246 6.53 11.75 3.52
N LEU A 247 5.28 11.48 3.94
CA LEU A 247 4.79 11.89 5.26
C LEU A 247 5.63 11.35 6.40
N GLU A 248 5.97 10.06 6.35
CA GLU A 248 6.79 9.39 7.36
C GLU A 248 8.20 10.00 7.43
N GLU A 249 8.82 10.25 6.27
CA GLU A 249 10.14 10.89 6.18
C GLU A 249 10.13 12.32 6.72
N ASP A 250 9.15 13.15 6.31
CA ASP A 250 8.99 14.53 6.78
C ASP A 250 8.79 14.59 8.31
N ALA A 251 7.98 13.67 8.85
CA ALA A 251 7.81 13.53 10.29
C ALA A 251 9.12 13.10 10.98
N GLY A 252 9.88 12.20 10.35
CA GLY A 252 11.17 11.70 10.83
C GLY A 252 12.27 12.75 10.91
N VAL A 253 12.25 13.74 10.01
CA VAL A 253 13.18 14.90 10.08
C VAL A 253 13.03 15.64 11.41
N GLN A 254 11.82 15.72 11.93
CA GLN A 254 11.54 16.38 13.21
C GLN A 254 11.70 15.41 14.39
N ASN A 255 11.20 14.18 14.24
CA ASN A 255 11.22 13.16 15.28
C ASN A 255 11.22 11.75 14.69
N GLU A 256 12.37 11.08 14.79
CA GLU A 256 12.58 9.70 14.35
C GLU A 256 11.56 8.71 14.97
N GLY A 257 11.18 8.91 16.24
CA GLY A 257 10.19 8.08 16.89
C GLY A 257 8.80 8.19 16.25
N VAL A 258 8.43 9.36 15.75
CA VAL A 258 7.17 9.55 15.01
C VAL A 258 7.21 8.80 13.69
N ARG A 259 8.32 8.89 12.93
CA ARG A 259 8.49 8.11 11.70
C ARG A 259 8.34 6.61 11.95
N LEU A 260 9.04 6.10 12.95
CA LEU A 260 8.99 4.68 13.31
C LEU A 260 7.57 4.24 13.72
N ALA A 261 6.85 5.08 14.47
CA ALA A 261 5.46 4.79 14.86
C ALA A 261 4.53 4.74 13.64
N LEU A 262 4.59 5.73 12.75
CA LEU A 262 3.78 5.78 11.52
C LEU A 262 4.11 4.61 10.58
N TYR A 263 5.40 4.30 10.42
CA TYR A 263 5.86 3.16 9.62
C TYR A 263 5.32 1.83 10.17
N PHE A 264 5.41 1.65 11.50
CA PHE A 264 4.89 0.45 12.16
C PHE A 264 3.37 0.36 12.01
N GLU A 265 2.63 1.45 12.23
CA GLU A 265 1.17 1.50 12.04
C GLU A 265 0.77 1.07 10.63
N ARG A 266 1.49 1.56 9.60
CA ARG A 266 1.22 1.21 8.19
C ARG A 266 1.49 -0.26 7.89
N LYS A 267 2.54 -0.85 8.47
CA LYS A 267 2.99 -2.20 8.15
C LYS A 267 2.37 -3.28 9.02
N ALA A 268 2.02 -2.95 10.26
CA ALA A 268 1.51 -3.85 11.29
C ALA A 268 0.40 -4.81 10.82
N PRO A 269 -0.65 -4.35 10.11
CA PRO A 269 -1.73 -5.25 9.69
C PRO A 269 -1.35 -6.33 8.68
N GLY A 270 -0.20 -6.18 8.00
CA GLY A 270 0.29 -7.15 7.02
C GLY A 270 1.28 -8.17 7.57
N ILE A 271 1.58 -8.13 8.87
CA ILE A 271 2.58 -8.96 9.53
C ILE A 271 1.91 -10.26 9.99
N ASN A 272 2.46 -11.42 9.60
CA ASN A 272 1.86 -12.72 9.94
C ASN A 272 2.60 -13.44 11.07
N ASN A 273 3.86 -13.09 11.30
CA ASN A 273 4.71 -13.72 12.31
C ASN A 273 5.82 -12.76 12.78
N PHE A 274 6.47 -13.07 13.91
CA PHE A 274 7.54 -12.23 14.44
C PHE A 274 8.83 -12.22 13.61
N TYR A 275 9.05 -13.21 12.73
CA TYR A 275 10.18 -13.15 11.79
C TYR A 275 9.98 -12.06 10.74
N ASP A 276 8.73 -11.78 10.33
CA ASP A 276 8.42 -10.65 9.44
C ASP A 276 8.79 -9.30 10.10
N ILE A 277 8.58 -9.18 11.41
CA ILE A 277 9.03 -8.00 12.18
C ILE A 277 10.55 -7.93 12.24
N LEU A 278 11.22 -9.04 12.53
CA LEU A 278 12.68 -9.10 12.65
C LEU A 278 13.40 -8.91 11.31
N ALA A 279 12.71 -9.22 10.20
CA ALA A 279 13.19 -9.00 8.85
C ALA A 279 13.26 -7.50 8.46
N ASP A 280 12.52 -6.64 9.16
CA ASP A 280 12.53 -5.20 8.96
C ASP A 280 13.18 -4.48 10.17
N PRO A 281 14.35 -3.84 9.99
CA PRO A 281 15.04 -3.17 11.09
C PRO A 281 14.21 -2.10 11.81
N ALA A 282 13.32 -1.38 11.10
CA ALA A 282 12.47 -0.35 11.70
C ALA A 282 11.38 -0.99 12.57
N LEU A 283 10.73 -2.06 12.08
CA LEU A 283 9.71 -2.79 12.86
C LEU A 283 10.33 -3.45 14.10
N ALA A 284 11.46 -4.13 13.92
CA ALA A 284 12.21 -4.73 15.02
C ALA A 284 12.64 -3.71 16.08
N LYS A 285 13.02 -2.50 15.66
CA LYS A 285 13.38 -1.41 16.59
C LYS A 285 12.18 -0.96 17.42
N VAL A 286 11.02 -0.76 16.78
CA VAL A 286 9.77 -0.38 17.47
C VAL A 286 9.40 -1.42 18.53
N VAL A 287 9.41 -2.70 18.17
CA VAL A 287 9.06 -3.78 19.11
C VAL A 287 10.03 -3.87 20.28
N ARG A 288 11.35 -3.80 20.03
CA ARG A 288 12.35 -3.82 21.10
C ARG A 288 12.19 -2.64 22.04
N THR A 289 12.01 -1.43 21.51
CA THR A 289 11.78 -0.24 22.33
C THR A 289 10.48 -0.34 23.13
N ALA A 290 9.38 -0.81 22.52
CA ALA A 290 8.10 -0.98 23.20
C ALA A 290 8.18 -1.98 24.37
N LEU A 291 9.00 -3.03 24.22
CA LEU A 291 9.27 -4.02 25.25
C LEU A 291 10.32 -3.56 26.28
N GLY A 292 10.95 -2.40 26.08
CA GLY A 292 12.01 -1.88 26.96
C GLY A 292 13.32 -2.66 26.85
N LEU A 293 13.57 -3.32 25.71
CA LEU A 293 14.77 -4.10 25.47
C LEU A 293 15.92 -3.19 25.00
N PRO A 294 17.17 -3.43 25.46
CA PRO A 294 18.32 -2.64 25.04
C PRO A 294 18.69 -2.94 23.58
N ASP A 295 19.37 -1.99 22.91
CA ASP A 295 19.80 -2.16 21.52
C ASP A 295 20.72 -3.37 21.29
N SER A 296 21.54 -3.72 22.29
CA SER A 296 22.40 -4.91 22.26
C SER A 296 21.62 -6.21 22.09
N PHE A 297 20.34 -6.23 22.41
CA PHE A 297 19.49 -7.40 22.21
C PHE A 297 19.31 -7.76 20.72
N ALA A 298 19.45 -6.80 19.79
CA ALA A 298 19.42 -7.12 18.35
C ALA A 298 20.55 -8.04 17.89
N ALA A 299 21.66 -8.10 18.62
CA ALA A 299 22.77 -8.98 18.31
C ALA A 299 22.54 -10.42 18.79
N SER A 300 21.44 -10.68 19.52
CA SER A 300 21.09 -12.03 19.95
C SER A 300 20.54 -12.85 18.79
N ASP A 301 20.57 -14.17 18.94
CA ASP A 301 20.03 -15.11 17.97
C ASP A 301 18.57 -14.79 17.61
N ILE A 302 18.24 -14.84 16.31
CA ILE A 302 16.94 -14.42 15.79
C ILE A 302 15.78 -15.25 16.36
N ASP A 303 16.00 -16.54 16.61
CA ASP A 303 14.98 -17.44 17.16
C ASP A 303 14.70 -17.08 18.62
N ARG A 304 15.74 -16.65 19.35
CA ARG A 304 15.58 -16.15 20.73
C ARG A 304 14.80 -14.83 20.77
N GLN A 305 15.05 -13.93 19.82
CA GLN A 305 14.29 -12.69 19.71
C GLN A 305 12.83 -12.97 19.40
N ALA A 306 12.57 -13.82 18.40
CA ALA A 306 11.21 -14.20 17.99
C ALA A 306 10.44 -14.85 19.14
N LYS A 307 11.07 -15.80 19.85
CA LYS A 307 10.46 -16.45 21.01
C LYS A 307 10.11 -15.47 22.14
N LEU A 308 11.01 -14.53 22.43
CA LEU A 308 10.73 -13.51 23.46
C LEU A 308 9.55 -12.61 23.04
N PHE A 309 9.47 -12.24 21.76
CA PHE A 309 8.35 -11.45 21.26
C PHE A 309 7.04 -12.22 21.39
N ASP A 310 7.03 -13.50 21.01
CA ASP A 310 5.89 -14.40 21.13
C ASP A 310 5.41 -14.59 22.57
N GLU A 311 6.34 -14.67 23.54
CA GLU A 311 6.00 -14.75 24.97
C GLU A 311 5.40 -13.45 25.53
N LYS A 312 5.59 -12.30 24.85
CA LYS A 312 5.23 -10.97 25.38
C LYS A 312 4.14 -10.26 24.60
N LEU A 313 3.90 -10.65 23.36
CA LEU A 313 3.01 -9.98 22.41
C LEU A 313 2.19 -11.03 21.68
N ASN A 314 0.94 -10.69 21.41
CA ASN A 314 0.12 -11.43 20.47
C ASN A 314 0.19 -10.75 19.11
N ILE A 315 0.60 -11.48 18.07
CA ILE A 315 0.75 -10.91 16.71
C ILE A 315 -0.59 -10.41 16.15
N ASP A 316 -1.68 -11.10 16.49
CA ASP A 316 -3.02 -10.76 16.00
C ASP A 316 -3.49 -9.39 16.53
N ASP A 317 -2.96 -8.95 17.66
CA ASP A 317 -3.27 -7.63 18.23
C ASP A 317 -2.80 -6.48 17.32
N PHE A 318 -1.89 -6.71 16.38
CA PHE A 318 -1.45 -5.71 15.40
C PHE A 318 -2.42 -5.49 14.24
N THR A 319 -3.41 -6.38 14.08
CA THR A 319 -4.51 -6.18 13.11
C THR A 319 -5.67 -5.36 13.69
N ASP A 320 -5.77 -5.30 15.02
CA ASP A 320 -6.77 -4.52 15.75
C ASP A 320 -6.29 -3.06 15.91
N PRO A 321 -6.99 -2.07 15.33
CA PRO A 321 -6.56 -0.67 15.38
C PRO A 321 -6.43 -0.10 16.79
N GLU A 322 -7.27 -0.52 17.74
CA GLU A 322 -7.22 -0.03 19.12
C GLU A 322 -6.04 -0.61 19.88
N LYS A 323 -5.79 -1.91 19.73
CA LYS A 323 -4.65 -2.58 20.37
C LYS A 323 -3.33 -2.11 19.79
N LEU A 324 -3.26 -1.96 18.46
CA LEU A 324 -2.12 -1.34 17.78
C LEU A 324 -1.87 0.08 18.29
N GLY A 325 -2.93 0.89 18.44
CA GLY A 325 -2.84 2.24 19.01
C GLY A 325 -2.28 2.26 20.44
N LYS A 326 -2.71 1.34 21.30
CA LYS A 326 -2.16 1.18 22.67
C LYS A 326 -0.69 0.76 22.65
N PHE A 327 -0.32 -0.17 21.77
CA PHE A 327 1.07 -0.58 21.58
C PHE A 327 1.96 0.59 21.14
N LEU A 328 1.52 1.38 20.16
CA LEU A 328 2.25 2.54 19.67
C LEU A 328 2.31 3.69 20.69
N THR A 329 1.29 3.82 21.54
CA THR A 329 1.31 4.73 22.71
C THR A 329 2.44 4.37 23.67
N ARG A 330 2.58 3.07 23.98
CA ARG A 330 3.68 2.57 24.82
C ARG A 330 5.04 2.80 24.16
N PHE A 331 5.16 2.47 22.87
CA PHE A 331 6.39 2.70 22.10
C PHE A 331 6.80 4.18 22.13
N THR A 332 5.92 5.10 21.73
CA THR A 332 6.22 6.54 21.64
C THR A 332 6.57 7.14 22.99
N SER A 333 5.96 6.64 24.07
CA SER A 333 6.28 7.05 25.45
C SER A 333 7.68 6.58 25.89
N LEU A 334 8.03 5.31 25.62
CA LEU A 334 9.37 4.77 25.95
C LEU A 334 10.47 5.35 25.05
N TRP A 335 10.13 5.64 23.79
CA TRP A 335 11.00 6.35 22.87
C TRP A 335 11.37 7.73 23.42
N GLU A 336 10.37 8.51 23.88
CA GLU A 336 10.60 9.83 24.46
C GLU A 336 11.51 9.78 25.69
N VAL A 337 11.35 8.80 26.57
CA VAL A 337 12.21 8.65 27.76
C VAL A 337 13.68 8.40 27.35
N SER A 338 13.89 7.52 26.38
CA SER A 338 15.23 7.09 25.94
C SER A 338 15.91 8.07 24.98
N ASN A 339 15.13 8.86 24.24
CA ASN A 339 15.60 9.77 23.20
C ASN A 339 15.16 11.23 23.46
N SER A 340 14.90 11.59 24.74
CA SER A 340 14.53 12.95 25.10
C SER A 340 15.61 13.92 24.64
N THR A 341 15.25 14.77 23.69
CA THR A 341 16.10 15.90 23.32
C THR A 341 15.99 16.89 24.48
N SER A 342 17.05 16.99 25.27
CA SER A 342 17.20 17.96 26.33
C SER A 342 17.21 19.38 25.77
N SER A 343 16.04 19.91 25.44
CA SER A 343 15.76 21.33 25.46
C SER A 343 14.70 21.56 26.53
N GLN A 344 15.12 22.24 27.60
CA GLN A 344 14.31 22.73 28.71
C GLN A 344 12.87 23.04 28.27
N PRO A 345 11.82 22.57 28.99
CA PRO A 345 10.46 22.98 28.69
C PRO A 345 10.34 24.48 29.00
N SER A 346 10.36 25.32 27.97
CA SER A 346 9.93 26.69 28.11
C SER A 346 8.42 26.66 28.37
N ILE A 347 8.04 26.68 29.64
CA ILE A 347 6.68 26.91 30.15
C ILE A 347 6.10 28.25 29.63
N ALA A 348 6.90 29.06 28.93
CA ALA A 348 6.52 30.33 28.31
C ALA A 348 5.42 30.26 27.23
N ILE A 349 5.08 29.08 26.68
CA ILE A 349 3.99 28.97 25.68
C ILE A 349 2.60 28.98 26.34
N LEU A 350 2.48 28.72 27.65
CA LEU A 350 1.20 28.78 28.36
C LEU A 350 0.75 30.19 28.78
N TYR A 351 1.57 31.22 28.53
CA TYR A 351 1.28 32.60 28.95
C TYR A 351 1.38 33.67 27.86
N GLN A 352 1.48 33.30 26.57
CA GLN A 352 1.35 34.31 25.51
C GLN A 352 -0.11 34.44 25.07
N PRO A 353 -0.70 35.65 25.12
CA PRO A 353 -1.96 35.90 24.46
C PRO A 353 -1.79 35.67 22.97
N VAL A 354 -2.83 35.13 22.33
CA VAL A 354 -2.91 34.98 20.87
C VAL A 354 -2.90 36.36 20.23
N GLU A 355 -1.71 36.90 19.96
CA GLU A 355 -1.56 38.01 19.03
C GLU A 355 -1.16 37.46 17.67
N LEU A 356 -1.99 37.78 16.68
CA LEU A 356 -1.79 37.57 15.26
C LEU A 356 -0.43 38.16 14.83
N GLY A 357 0.61 37.33 14.85
CA GLY A 357 1.96 37.73 14.50
C GLY A 357 2.11 37.98 13.00
N ILE A 358 2.26 39.25 12.63
CA ILE A 358 2.83 39.67 11.34
C ILE A 358 4.23 39.05 11.24
N SER A 359 4.50 38.33 10.15
CA SER A 359 5.81 37.68 9.93
C SER A 359 6.97 38.68 10.05
N THR A 360 8.12 38.24 10.57
CA THR A 360 9.35 39.03 10.61
C THR A 360 9.80 39.50 9.22
N ASN A 361 9.47 38.73 8.17
CA ASN A 361 9.71 39.10 6.77
C ASN A 361 8.84 40.29 6.32
N THR A 362 7.59 40.40 6.80
CA THR A 362 6.73 41.55 6.50
C THR A 362 7.15 42.82 7.26
N LEU A 363 7.73 42.69 8.46
CA LEU A 363 8.31 43.84 9.17
C LEU A 363 9.58 44.36 8.47
N LEU A 364 10.45 43.46 7.98
CA LEU A 364 11.64 43.82 7.20
C LEU A 364 11.29 44.48 5.87
N ALA A 365 10.24 44.01 5.19
CA ALA A 365 9.75 44.62 3.94
C ALA A 365 9.21 46.04 4.15
N ILE A 366 8.51 46.30 5.27
CA ILE A 366 8.00 47.65 5.60
C ILE A 366 9.14 48.62 5.93
N GLN A 367 10.22 48.14 6.56
CA GLN A 367 11.39 48.97 6.87
C GLN A 367 12.20 49.37 5.62
N GLN A 368 12.17 48.55 4.57
CA GLN A 368 12.83 48.85 3.30
C GLN A 368 12.03 49.80 2.38
N MET A 369 10.74 50.00 2.63
CA MET A 369 9.91 50.96 1.88
C MET A 369 9.97 52.41 2.41
N LYS A 370 10.79 52.68 3.44
CA LYS A 370 11.10 54.04 3.90
C LYS A 370 12.56 54.39 3.62
N ARG A 371 12.90 54.60 2.35
CA ARG A 371 13.90 55.59 1.92
C ARG A 371 13.54 56.15 0.55
#